data_AF-A0A1G7XUA7-F1
#
_entry.id   AF-A0A1G7XUA7-F1
#
_cell.length_a   1.000
_cell.length_b   1.000
_cell.length_c   1.000
_cell.angle_alpha   90.00
_cell.angle_beta   90.00
_cell.angle_gamma   90.00
#
_symmetry.space_group_name_H-M   'P 1'
#
loop_
_entity.id
_entity.type
_entity.pdbx_description
1 polymer ?
#
loop_
_entity_poly.entity_id
_entity_poly.type
_entity_poly.pdbx_seq_one_letter_code
_entity_poly.pdbx_strand_id
1 'polypeptide(L)'
;MPLFFLSYSHVPVHRAGRSPDFDRLVFRFFEDLCGHLAAAGGPEGNAAGFVERPGTPAEETLRALADCRVFVPLYAKRYFTDPKCGRHWTAATTGPADTRPAVVPVLWTPYPPAALPRAAQYDLPAMPGDGDEAEEEYAATGLHQMLQLGEELGDERAGDRAGRITAWLARRVLYAAATVPAPPGDRHVPGPLTALDNAFTAPLPAPPTLRITVLAPTEEQLPIGRDESRYGPAAEDWRPYGPALGPLADQVRALARNLGFTPDLVAFDKPRAELRGTAVPDAPWVLVVDPWALENPRVADQVREFDAVRRPWTAVLSVLPEDDPQTKERSERLTRLLHTCFPRFLREGRAGEQNAVRGLPDADVFALWFSELAESARMRYLRYIHSQLSAGGDGTGDRTEGRP
;
A
#
# COMPACT_ATOMS: atom_id res chain seq x y z
N MET A 1 9.85 -25.33 21.21
CA MET A 1 9.36 -24.27 20.31
C MET A 1 8.68 -23.24 21.18
N PRO A 2 9.08 -21.97 21.13
CA PRO A 2 8.47 -20.93 21.95
C PRO A 2 7.06 -20.60 21.43
N LEU A 3 6.09 -20.39 22.33
CA LEU A 3 4.75 -19.93 21.95
C LEU A 3 4.83 -18.57 21.24
N PHE A 4 5.61 -17.65 21.78
CA PHE A 4 5.81 -16.33 21.20
C PHE A 4 7.28 -15.93 21.04
N PHE A 5 7.55 -15.05 20.08
CA PHE A 5 8.82 -14.35 19.90
C PHE A 5 8.63 -12.87 20.22
N LEU A 6 9.39 -12.33 21.18
CA LEU A 6 9.40 -10.91 21.53
C LEU A 6 10.45 -10.16 20.71
N SER A 7 9.99 -9.30 19.81
CA SER A 7 10.86 -8.47 18.98
C SER A 7 10.94 -7.05 19.53
N TYR A 8 12.15 -6.54 19.74
CA TYR A 8 12.40 -5.22 20.31
C TYR A 8 13.70 -4.60 19.77
N SER A 9 13.86 -3.28 19.91
CA SER A 9 15.09 -2.57 19.51
C SER A 9 16.09 -2.49 20.67
N HIS A 10 17.29 -3.06 20.52
CA HIS A 10 18.38 -3.01 21.52
C HIS A 10 18.95 -1.62 21.68
N VAL A 11 19.11 -1.06 22.88
CA VAL A 11 19.81 0.24 23.05
C VAL A 11 21.32 0.11 22.80
N PRO A 12 21.96 0.97 21.99
CA PRO A 12 23.38 0.81 21.67
C PRO A 12 24.22 1.17 22.89
N VAL A 13 25.10 0.25 23.31
CA VAL A 13 26.01 0.48 24.44
C VAL A 13 27.14 1.40 23.97
N HIS A 14 27.00 2.71 24.19
CA HIS A 14 28.08 3.65 23.96
C HIS A 14 28.98 3.73 25.21
N ARG A 15 30.17 3.12 25.09
CA ARG A 15 31.36 3.12 25.99
C ARG A 15 31.40 2.09 27.12
N ALA A 16 32.57 1.45 27.21
CA ALA A 16 32.98 0.59 28.31
C ALA A 16 33.07 1.38 29.62
N GLY A 17 32.26 0.96 30.61
CA GLY A 17 32.23 1.52 31.95
C GLY A 17 30.79 1.64 32.45
N ARG A 18 30.36 0.68 33.31
CA ARG A 18 29.04 0.58 33.96
C ARG A 18 27.90 1.24 33.16
N SER A 19 27.45 0.56 32.11
CA SER A 19 26.23 0.96 31.41
C SER A 19 25.02 0.58 32.25
N PRO A 20 24.00 1.44 32.41
CA PRO A 20 22.68 1.00 32.82
C PRO A 20 22.23 -0.12 31.88
N ASP A 21 21.62 -1.19 32.40
CA ASP A 21 20.99 -2.20 31.56
C ASP A 21 19.74 -1.58 30.91
N PHE A 22 19.93 -0.90 29.79
CA PHE A 22 18.89 -0.15 29.08
C PHE A 22 17.77 -1.04 28.54
N ASP A 23 18.03 -2.35 28.39
CA ASP A 23 17.04 -3.35 27.96
C ASP A 23 16.40 -4.07 29.18
N ARG A 24 16.77 -3.73 30.42
CA ARG A 24 16.26 -4.37 31.65
C ARG A 24 14.74 -4.41 31.71
N LEU A 25 14.07 -3.31 31.37
CA LEU A 25 12.61 -3.25 31.39
C LEU A 25 11.97 -4.16 30.34
N VAL A 26 12.63 -4.38 29.20
CA VAL A 26 12.18 -5.35 28.19
C VAL A 26 12.27 -6.77 28.74
N PHE A 27 13.40 -7.12 29.38
CA PHE A 27 13.56 -8.45 29.95
C PHE A 27 12.62 -8.68 31.14
N ARG A 28 12.40 -7.67 31.97
CA ARG A 28 11.39 -7.73 33.03
C ARG A 28 10.00 -7.98 32.45
N PHE A 29 9.59 -7.18 31.46
CA PHE A 29 8.32 -7.38 30.77
C PHE A 29 8.19 -8.79 30.18
N PHE A 30 9.27 -9.32 29.58
CA PHE A 30 9.29 -10.68 29.06
C PHE A 30 9.04 -11.74 30.15
N GLU A 31 9.71 -11.63 31.30
CA GLU A 31 9.52 -12.55 32.43
C GLU A 31 8.10 -12.43 33.01
N ASP A 32 7.61 -11.22 33.21
CA ASP A 32 6.25 -10.95 33.71
C ASP A 32 5.19 -11.52 32.75
N LEU A 33 5.38 -11.33 31.43
CA LEU A 33 4.51 -11.89 30.40
C LEU A 33 4.52 -13.43 30.44
N CYS A 34 5.68 -14.07 30.59
CA CYS A 34 5.79 -15.52 30.75
C CYS A 34 5.08 -16.01 32.01
N GLY A 35 5.24 -15.32 33.14
CA GLY A 35 4.55 -15.64 34.39
C GLY A 35 3.03 -15.55 34.27
N HIS A 36 2.52 -14.50 33.63
CA HIS A 36 1.08 -14.35 33.38
C HIS A 36 0.54 -15.37 32.37
N LEU A 37 1.32 -15.78 31.37
CA LEU A 37 0.95 -16.87 30.46
C LEU A 37 0.78 -18.18 31.23
N ALA A 38 1.75 -18.55 32.08
CA ALA A 38 1.68 -19.74 32.92
C ALA A 38 0.46 -19.71 33.85
N ALA A 39 0.23 -18.58 34.54
CA ALA A 39 -0.93 -18.39 35.40
C ALA A 39 -2.28 -18.51 34.67
N ALA A 40 -2.31 -18.20 33.37
CA ALA A 40 -3.48 -18.34 32.51
C ALA A 40 -3.60 -19.73 31.83
N GLY A 41 -2.78 -20.71 32.24
CA GLY A 41 -2.81 -22.09 31.71
C GLY A 41 -2.00 -22.29 30.43
N GLY A 42 -1.10 -21.34 30.11
CA GLY A 42 -0.17 -21.41 29.00
C GLY A 42 1.09 -22.25 29.28
N PRO A 43 1.98 -22.39 28.29
CA PRO A 43 3.25 -23.07 28.44
C PRO A 43 4.21 -22.31 29.37
N GLU A 44 5.11 -23.05 30.02
CA GLU A 44 6.10 -22.54 30.98
C GLU A 44 7.54 -22.58 30.43
N GLY A 45 8.44 -21.82 31.07
CA GLY A 45 9.87 -21.81 30.75
C GLY A 45 10.17 -21.48 29.29
N ASN A 46 11.11 -22.20 28.67
CA ASN A 46 11.54 -21.95 27.29
C ASN A 46 10.45 -22.23 26.23
N ALA A 47 9.36 -22.91 26.61
CA ALA A 47 8.21 -23.08 25.74
C ALA A 47 7.24 -21.88 25.80
N ALA A 48 7.31 -21.05 26.85
CA ALA A 48 6.48 -19.87 27.02
C ALA A 48 6.80 -18.81 25.96
N GLY A 49 8.07 -18.46 25.78
CA GLY A 49 8.47 -17.43 24.84
C GLY A 49 9.96 -17.38 24.59
N PHE A 50 10.34 -16.56 23.62
CA PHE A 50 11.73 -16.28 23.29
C PHE A 50 11.97 -14.78 23.18
N VAL A 51 13.08 -14.30 23.74
CA VAL A 51 13.61 -12.94 23.55
C VAL A 51 15.11 -13.06 23.33
N GLU A 52 15.63 -12.37 22.31
CA GLU A 52 17.07 -12.38 22.06
C GLU A 52 17.80 -11.57 23.16
N ARG A 53 18.69 -12.23 23.90
CA ARG A 53 19.54 -11.61 24.91
C ARG A 53 20.94 -11.34 24.35
N PRO A 54 21.73 -10.42 24.93
CA PRO A 54 23.12 -10.23 24.54
C PRO A 54 23.90 -11.56 24.58
N GLY A 55 24.48 -11.96 23.45
CA GLY A 55 25.22 -13.21 23.30
C GLY A 55 24.38 -14.42 22.84
N THR A 56 23.08 -14.27 22.62
CA THR A 56 22.25 -15.32 22.00
C THR A 56 22.77 -15.67 20.61
N PRO A 57 23.01 -16.96 20.30
CA PRO A 57 23.43 -17.39 18.97
C PRO A 57 22.40 -17.04 17.89
N ALA A 58 22.86 -16.55 16.74
CA ALA A 58 21.97 -16.14 15.64
C ALA A 58 21.06 -17.29 15.13
N GLU A 59 21.56 -18.52 15.13
CA GLU A 59 20.77 -19.70 14.76
C GLU A 59 19.59 -19.94 15.71
N GLU A 60 19.76 -19.64 17.00
CA GLU A 60 18.71 -19.80 17.99
C GLU A 60 17.59 -18.78 17.75
N THR A 61 17.94 -17.52 17.47
CA THR A 61 16.99 -16.49 17.06
C THR A 61 16.24 -16.88 15.79
N LEU A 62 16.92 -17.40 14.77
CA LEU A 62 16.30 -17.81 13.52
C LEU A 62 15.33 -18.99 13.70
N ARG A 63 15.71 -20.00 14.51
CA ARG A 63 14.80 -21.10 14.86
C ARG A 63 13.58 -20.59 15.62
N ALA A 64 13.78 -19.73 16.62
CA ALA A 64 12.68 -19.15 17.38
C ALA A 64 11.72 -18.32 16.51
N LEU A 65 12.24 -17.55 15.54
CA LEU A 65 11.42 -16.80 14.57
C LEU A 65 10.60 -17.72 13.66
N ALA A 66 11.19 -18.81 13.18
CA ALA A 66 10.49 -19.81 12.36
C ALA A 66 9.39 -20.53 13.16
N ASP A 67 9.69 -20.88 14.41
CA ASP A 67 8.87 -21.76 15.23
C ASP A 67 7.79 -21.05 16.06
N CYS A 68 7.87 -19.72 16.19
CA CYS A 68 6.91 -18.98 17.00
C CYS A 68 5.49 -19.06 16.43
N ARG A 69 4.49 -19.18 17.31
CA ARG A 69 3.06 -19.08 16.95
C ARG A 69 2.54 -17.66 17.02
N VAL A 70 3.16 -16.84 17.87
CA VAL A 70 2.82 -15.43 18.04
C VAL A 70 4.07 -14.58 17.93
N PHE A 71 4.03 -13.58 17.06
CA PHE A 71 5.07 -12.57 16.96
C PHE A 71 4.64 -11.34 17.76
N VAL A 72 5.42 -10.96 18.77
CA VAL A 72 5.10 -9.88 19.71
C VAL A 72 6.08 -8.72 19.50
N PRO A 73 5.74 -7.73 18.65
CA PRO A 73 6.59 -6.56 18.44
C PRO A 73 6.36 -5.46 19.49
N LEU A 74 7.43 -4.93 20.06
CA LEU A 74 7.38 -3.77 20.97
C LEU A 74 7.40 -2.45 20.18
N TYR A 75 6.22 -1.86 19.98
CA TYR A 75 6.07 -0.63 19.19
C TYR A 75 6.67 0.57 19.91
N ALA A 76 7.72 1.10 19.31
CA ALA A 76 8.37 2.33 19.69
C ALA A 76 8.94 2.99 18.44
N LYS A 77 9.20 4.30 18.48
CA LYS A 77 9.85 5.00 17.36
C LYS A 77 11.13 4.29 16.91
N ARG A 78 11.91 3.82 17.87
CA ARG A 78 13.19 3.16 17.62
C ARG A 78 13.04 1.76 17.00
N TYR A 79 11.99 1.03 17.39
CA TYR A 79 11.64 -0.27 16.80
C TYR A 79 11.48 -0.18 15.29
N PHE A 80 10.76 0.84 14.80
CA PHE A 80 10.54 1.04 13.38
C PHE A 80 11.73 1.61 12.61
N THR A 81 12.75 2.13 13.31
CA THR A 81 13.99 2.63 12.68
C THR A 81 15.15 1.64 12.77
N ASP A 82 15.03 0.57 13.56
CA ASP A 82 16.08 -0.44 13.73
C ASP A 82 15.98 -1.50 12.62
N PRO A 83 16.99 -1.63 11.74
CA PRO A 83 16.95 -2.59 10.65
C PRO A 83 16.81 -4.05 11.10
N LYS A 84 17.30 -4.40 12.29
CA LYS A 84 17.17 -5.74 12.84
C LYS A 84 15.71 -6.08 13.12
N CYS A 85 14.96 -5.14 13.69
CA CYS A 85 13.55 -5.33 14.01
C CYS A 85 12.71 -5.55 12.75
N GLY A 86 12.98 -4.81 11.66
CA GLY A 86 12.28 -5.04 10.41
C GLY A 86 12.70 -6.32 9.69
N ARG A 87 13.92 -6.82 9.92
CA ARG A 87 14.33 -8.16 9.47
C ARG A 87 13.66 -9.28 10.26
N HIS A 88 13.50 -9.12 11.58
CA HIS A 88 12.68 -10.04 12.38
C HIS A 88 11.25 -10.09 11.86
N TRP A 89 10.66 -8.93 11.55
CA TRP A 89 9.34 -8.84 10.96
C TRP A 89 9.26 -9.62 9.64
N THR A 90 10.20 -9.38 8.72
CA THR A 90 10.30 -10.14 7.46
C THR A 90 10.43 -11.64 7.71
N ALA A 91 11.33 -12.06 8.61
CA ALA A 91 11.53 -13.48 8.94
C ALA A 91 10.25 -14.15 9.46
N ALA A 92 9.52 -13.47 10.36
CA ALA A 92 8.33 -14.01 10.99
C ALA A 92 7.12 -14.01 10.05
N THR A 93 6.98 -13.01 9.18
CA THR A 93 5.75 -12.78 8.39
C THR A 93 5.86 -13.20 6.92
N THR A 94 7.06 -13.55 6.43
CA THR A 94 7.25 -14.09 5.08
C THR A 94 6.88 -15.58 5.04
N GLY A 95 6.08 -15.98 4.05
CA GLY A 95 5.61 -17.35 3.86
C GLY A 95 4.10 -17.43 3.55
N PRO A 96 3.56 -18.64 3.34
CA PRO A 96 2.12 -18.86 3.12
C PRO A 96 1.29 -18.34 4.30
N ALA A 97 0.17 -17.66 4.01
CA ALA A 97 -0.67 -17.00 5.02
C ALA A 97 -1.09 -17.96 6.15
N ASP A 98 -1.41 -19.21 5.82
CA ASP A 98 -1.88 -20.25 6.75
C ASP A 98 -0.82 -20.73 7.75
N THR A 99 0.43 -20.33 7.56
CA THR A 99 1.60 -20.73 8.37
C THR A 99 2.26 -19.56 9.09
N ARG A 100 1.71 -18.35 8.95
CA ARG A 100 2.25 -17.15 9.61
C ARG A 100 1.85 -17.13 11.09
N PRO A 101 2.73 -16.65 11.98
CA PRO A 101 2.35 -16.41 13.36
C PRO A 101 1.30 -15.30 13.42
N ALA A 102 0.44 -15.35 14.44
CA ALA A 102 -0.38 -14.19 14.77
C ALA A 102 0.51 -13.04 15.24
N VAL A 103 0.17 -11.80 14.90
CA VAL A 103 0.90 -10.62 15.38
C VAL A 103 0.15 -10.01 16.56
N VAL A 104 0.83 -9.84 17.69
CA VAL A 104 0.27 -9.17 18.89
C VAL A 104 1.17 -7.99 19.26
N PRO A 105 0.89 -6.80 18.73
CA PRO A 105 1.68 -5.61 19.03
C PRO A 105 1.49 -5.14 20.46
N VAL A 106 2.59 -4.70 21.07
CA VAL A 106 2.60 -4.03 22.37
C VAL A 106 2.94 -2.57 22.15
N LEU A 107 2.10 -1.64 22.60
CA LEU A 107 2.45 -0.23 22.64
C LEU A 107 3.49 -0.01 23.75
N TRP A 108 4.77 -0.04 23.37
CA TRP A 108 5.89 0.08 24.31
C TRP A 108 6.10 1.54 24.71
N THR A 109 6.13 2.42 23.72
CA THR A 109 6.09 3.89 23.90
C THR A 109 5.05 4.47 22.94
N PRO A 110 4.40 5.60 23.28
CA PRO A 110 3.41 6.23 22.41
C PRO A 110 3.97 6.43 21.00
N TYR A 111 3.23 5.96 20.00
CA TYR A 111 3.61 6.08 18.61
C TYR A 111 2.36 6.32 17.75
N PRO A 112 2.30 7.42 16.99
CA PRO A 112 1.08 7.74 16.26
C PRO A 112 0.85 6.70 15.14
N PRO A 113 -0.37 6.16 14.99
CA PRO A 113 -0.67 5.17 13.95
C PRO A 113 -0.30 5.65 12.54
N ALA A 114 -0.42 6.95 12.27
CA ALA A 114 -0.04 7.56 11.00
C ALA A 114 1.46 7.50 10.67
N ALA A 115 2.32 7.25 11.66
CA ALA A 115 3.77 7.10 11.48
C ALA A 115 4.20 5.62 11.34
N LEU A 116 3.28 4.66 11.46
CA LEU A 116 3.61 3.24 11.32
C LEU A 116 4.10 2.93 9.89
N PRO A 117 5.17 2.13 9.73
CA PRO A 117 5.55 1.60 8.44
C PRO A 117 4.41 0.78 7.83
N ARG A 118 4.32 0.77 6.50
CA ARG A 118 3.28 0.03 5.75
C ARG A 118 3.16 -1.43 6.19
N ALA A 119 4.27 -2.09 6.50
CA ALA A 119 4.30 -3.48 6.95
C ALA A 119 3.52 -3.73 8.26
N ALA A 120 3.38 -2.70 9.10
CA ALA A 120 2.72 -2.76 10.41
C ALA A 120 1.37 -2.04 10.46
N GLN A 121 0.90 -1.47 9.33
CA GLN A 121 -0.26 -0.57 9.30
C GLN A 121 -1.59 -1.25 9.65
N TYR A 122 -1.67 -2.58 9.53
CA TYR A 122 -2.86 -3.38 9.84
C TYR A 122 -2.75 -4.08 11.20
N ASP A 123 -1.56 -4.09 11.81
CA ASP A 123 -1.29 -4.69 13.11
C ASP A 123 -1.18 -3.58 14.15
N LEU A 124 -2.31 -2.94 14.45
CA LEU A 124 -2.35 -1.89 15.47
C LEU A 124 -2.32 -2.51 16.88
N PRO A 125 -1.64 -1.88 17.86
CA PRO A 125 -1.76 -2.28 19.25
C PRO A 125 -3.22 -2.20 19.66
N ALA A 126 -3.76 -3.31 20.14
CA ALA A 126 -5.08 -3.29 20.72
C ALA A 126 -5.05 -2.56 22.08
N MET A 127 -6.21 -2.09 22.50
CA MET A 127 -6.39 -1.48 23.81
C MET A 127 -7.24 -2.38 24.72
N PRO A 128 -7.01 -2.36 26.04
CA PRO A 128 -7.87 -3.04 27.00
C PRO A 128 -9.26 -2.39 26.98
N GLY A 129 -10.31 -3.18 26.74
CA GLY A 129 -11.68 -2.69 26.52
C GLY A 129 -12.46 -2.30 27.79
N ASP A 130 -11.78 -1.86 28.85
CA ASP A 130 -12.38 -1.61 30.16
C ASP A 130 -12.82 -0.14 30.39
N GLY A 131 -12.78 0.71 29.36
CA GLY A 131 -13.46 2.01 29.34
C GLY A 131 -12.84 3.08 30.26
N ASP A 132 -12.26 4.08 29.62
CA ASP A 132 -11.84 5.40 30.12
C ASP A 132 -10.40 5.49 30.65
N GLU A 133 -10.06 5.27 31.94
CA GLU A 133 -8.74 5.73 32.44
C GLU A 133 -7.53 4.86 32.02
N ALA A 134 -7.64 3.54 32.12
CA ALA A 134 -6.50 2.64 31.87
C ALA A 134 -6.12 2.53 30.37
N GLU A 135 -7.11 2.62 29.48
CA GLU A 135 -6.91 2.64 28.04
C GLU A 135 -6.27 3.96 27.60
N GLU A 136 -6.81 5.10 28.05
CA GLU A 136 -6.28 6.42 27.73
C GLU A 136 -4.85 6.58 28.24
N GLU A 137 -4.57 6.13 29.45
CA GLU A 137 -3.24 6.23 30.04
C GLU A 137 -2.25 5.28 29.35
N TYR A 138 -2.66 4.07 28.97
CA TYR A 138 -1.82 3.16 28.19
C TYR A 138 -1.49 3.74 26.81
N ALA A 139 -2.48 4.34 26.13
CA ALA A 139 -2.26 5.03 24.88
C ALA A 139 -1.34 6.26 25.02
N ALA A 140 -1.48 7.01 26.13
CA ALA A 140 -0.74 8.25 26.37
C ALA A 140 0.70 8.03 26.84
N THR A 141 0.98 6.97 27.61
CA THR A 141 2.28 6.74 28.27
C THR A 141 3.04 5.53 27.74
N GLY A 142 2.33 4.52 27.22
CA GLY A 142 2.92 3.23 26.82
C GLY A 142 3.42 2.41 28.01
N LEU A 143 3.66 1.11 27.77
CA LEU A 143 4.02 0.18 28.84
C LEU A 143 5.39 0.48 29.45
N HIS A 144 6.35 0.95 28.65
CA HIS A 144 7.69 1.28 29.12
C HIS A 144 7.65 2.33 30.24
N GLN A 145 6.89 3.42 30.04
CA GLN A 145 6.83 4.49 31.01
C GLN A 145 6.18 4.04 32.31
N MET A 146 5.11 3.23 32.25
CA MET A 146 4.48 2.67 33.44
C MET A 146 5.43 1.78 34.26
N LEU A 147 6.17 0.89 33.57
CA LEU A 147 7.19 0.05 34.20
C LEU A 147 8.32 0.87 34.83
N GLN A 148 8.78 1.90 34.12
CA GLN A 148 9.82 2.80 34.60
C GLN A 148 9.39 3.57 35.85
N LEU A 149 8.18 4.15 35.86
CA LEU A 149 7.65 4.87 37.01
C LEU A 149 7.49 3.96 38.23
N GLY A 150 6.99 2.73 38.05
CA GLY A 150 6.84 1.77 39.13
C GLY A 150 8.17 1.33 39.74
N GLU A 151 9.23 1.20 38.92
CA GLU A 151 10.53 0.70 39.37
C GLU A 151 11.46 1.78 39.89
N GLU A 152 11.64 2.86 39.12
CA GLU A 152 12.62 3.90 39.41
C GLU A 152 12.09 4.92 40.42
N LEU A 153 10.78 5.20 40.39
CA LEU A 153 10.14 6.17 41.26
C LEU A 153 9.28 5.54 42.36
N GLY A 154 9.15 4.21 42.38
CA GLY A 154 8.35 3.50 43.37
C GLY A 154 6.85 3.79 43.30
N ASP A 155 6.35 4.18 42.12
CA ASP A 155 4.91 4.44 41.92
C ASP A 155 4.14 3.11 41.84
N GLU A 156 3.61 2.66 42.99
CA GLU A 156 2.83 1.43 43.10
C GLU A 156 1.64 1.40 42.14
N ARG A 157 0.99 2.53 41.88
CA ARG A 157 -0.16 2.59 40.96
C ARG A 157 0.27 2.38 39.51
N ALA A 158 1.40 2.97 39.10
CA ALA A 158 1.98 2.73 37.79
C ALA A 158 2.41 1.26 37.63
N GLY A 159 3.03 0.68 38.66
CA GLY A 159 3.41 -0.73 38.70
C GLY A 159 2.21 -1.68 38.56
N ASP A 160 1.16 -1.49 39.37
CA ASP A 160 -0.06 -2.28 39.31
C ASP A 160 -0.76 -2.18 37.95
N ARG A 161 -0.76 -0.98 37.35
CA ARG A 161 -1.30 -0.76 36.00
C ARG A 161 -0.49 -1.54 34.96
N ALA A 162 0.83 -1.44 34.98
CA ALA A 162 1.70 -2.20 34.08
C ALA A 162 1.47 -3.72 34.21
N GLY A 163 1.29 -4.21 35.45
CA GLY A 163 0.95 -5.61 35.72
C GLY A 163 -0.39 -6.03 35.11
N ARG A 164 -1.44 -5.22 35.26
CA ARG A 164 -2.76 -5.48 34.64
C ARG A 164 -2.69 -5.51 33.12
N ILE A 165 -1.98 -4.56 32.50
CA ILE A 165 -1.77 -4.53 31.05
C ILE A 165 -0.99 -5.76 30.58
N THR A 166 0.04 -6.18 31.32
CA THR A 166 0.83 -7.37 30.99
C THR A 166 -0.01 -8.65 31.09
N ALA A 167 -0.84 -8.79 32.14
CA ALA A 167 -1.77 -9.91 32.28
C ALA A 167 -2.80 -9.96 31.12
N TRP A 168 -3.29 -8.80 30.71
CA TRP A 168 -4.19 -8.69 29.56
C TRP A 168 -3.50 -9.07 28.24
N LEU A 169 -2.26 -8.61 28.02
CA LEU A 169 -1.43 -9.00 26.87
C LEU A 169 -1.17 -10.51 26.84
N ALA A 170 -0.89 -11.14 27.99
CA ALA A 170 -0.71 -12.58 28.09
C ALA A 170 -1.94 -13.36 27.58
N ARG A 171 -3.14 -12.96 28.01
CA ARG A 171 -4.40 -13.55 27.54
C ARG A 171 -4.58 -13.37 26.03
N ARG A 172 -4.20 -12.21 25.48
CA ARG A 172 -4.23 -11.97 24.03
C ARG A 172 -3.26 -12.85 23.26
N VAL A 173 -2.05 -13.04 23.77
CA VAL A 173 -1.07 -13.95 23.18
C VAL A 173 -1.61 -15.38 23.15
N LEU A 174 -2.22 -15.88 24.24
CA LEU A 174 -2.85 -17.20 24.27
C LEU A 174 -4.00 -17.33 23.28
N TYR A 175 -4.89 -16.33 23.25
CA TYR A 175 -6.01 -16.31 22.31
C TYR A 175 -5.52 -16.31 20.85
N ALA A 176 -4.57 -15.43 20.52
CA ALA A 176 -3.98 -15.33 19.20
C ALA A 176 -3.31 -16.65 18.79
N ALA A 177 -2.55 -17.27 19.70
CA ALA A 177 -1.95 -18.58 19.46
C ALA A 177 -3.01 -19.64 19.15
N ALA A 178 -4.13 -19.67 19.89
CA ALA A 178 -5.22 -20.63 19.66
C ALA A 178 -5.92 -20.45 18.30
N THR A 179 -5.92 -19.24 17.75
CA THR A 179 -6.55 -18.92 16.45
C THR A 179 -5.69 -19.25 15.23
N VAL A 180 -4.40 -19.55 15.42
CA VAL A 180 -3.49 -19.92 14.31
C VAL A 180 -3.03 -21.38 14.43
N PRO A 181 -2.90 -22.11 13.30
CA PRO A 181 -2.31 -23.44 13.30
C PRO A 181 -0.90 -23.45 13.90
N ALA A 182 -0.50 -24.57 14.48
CA ALA A 182 0.90 -24.73 14.87
C ALA A 182 1.79 -24.72 13.63
N PRO A 183 2.96 -24.05 13.66
CA PRO A 183 3.86 -24.02 12.52
C PRO A 183 4.35 -25.44 12.18
N PRO A 184 4.48 -25.77 10.88
CA PRO A 184 5.11 -27.00 10.44
C PRO A 184 6.53 -27.11 11.01
N GLY A 185 6.91 -28.30 11.51
CA GLY A 185 8.23 -28.52 12.14
C GLY A 185 9.44 -28.43 11.20
N ASP A 186 9.22 -28.19 9.91
CA ASP A 186 10.22 -28.01 8.85
C ASP A 186 10.36 -26.53 8.40
N ARG A 187 9.60 -25.62 9.01
CA ARG A 187 9.70 -24.19 8.73
C ARG A 187 11.10 -23.67 9.08
N HIS A 188 11.69 -22.91 8.18
CA HIS A 188 12.97 -22.26 8.40
C HIS A 188 12.98 -20.88 7.76
N VAL A 189 13.78 -19.98 8.32
CA VAL A 189 14.03 -18.67 7.74
C VAL A 189 15.01 -18.85 6.56
N PRO A 190 14.72 -18.29 5.37
CA PRO A 190 15.57 -18.45 4.20
C PRO A 190 16.87 -17.63 4.37
N GLY A 191 17.91 -18.27 4.88
CA GLY A 191 19.24 -17.69 5.04
C GLY A 191 19.45 -16.91 6.35
N PRO A 192 20.60 -16.24 6.49
CA PRO A 192 20.94 -15.49 7.71
C PRO A 192 20.08 -14.23 7.83
N LEU A 193 19.77 -13.83 9.07
CA LEU A 193 18.93 -12.65 9.34
C LEU A 193 19.42 -11.38 8.62
N THR A 194 20.74 -11.21 8.49
CA THR A 194 21.37 -10.04 7.84
C THR A 194 21.10 -9.94 6.35
N ALA A 195 20.78 -11.06 5.69
CA ALA A 195 20.46 -11.12 4.26
C ALA A 195 18.98 -10.84 3.97
N LEU A 196 18.12 -10.81 4.99
CA LEU A 196 16.71 -10.49 4.81
C LEU A 196 16.51 -8.98 4.59
N ASP A 197 15.45 -8.68 3.84
CA ASP A 197 14.96 -7.31 3.69
C ASP A 197 14.44 -6.77 5.03
N ASN A 198 14.65 -5.49 5.26
CA ASN A 198 14.10 -4.79 6.41
C ASN A 198 12.67 -4.32 6.08
N ALA A 199 11.65 -4.94 6.70
CA ALA A 199 10.24 -4.64 6.46
C ALA A 199 9.84 -3.17 6.73
N PHE A 200 10.61 -2.43 7.54
CA PHE A 200 10.32 -1.04 7.89
C PHE A 200 11.00 -0.04 6.95
N THR A 201 12.04 -0.46 6.26
CA THR A 201 12.57 0.23 5.09
C THR A 201 12.13 -0.56 3.87
N ALA A 202 10.87 -0.39 3.47
CA ALA A 202 10.45 -0.96 2.20
C ALA A 202 11.46 -0.49 1.11
N PRO A 203 11.99 -1.39 0.25
CA PRO A 203 12.14 -0.96 -1.13
C PRO A 203 10.74 -0.44 -1.50
N LEU A 204 10.62 0.79 -1.98
CA LEU A 204 9.31 1.31 -2.37
C LEU A 204 8.59 0.20 -3.15
N PRO A 205 7.33 -0.16 -2.79
CA PRO A 205 6.56 -1.04 -3.66
C PRO A 205 6.70 -0.47 -5.07
N ALA A 206 6.94 -1.32 -6.07
CA ALA A 206 7.06 -0.86 -7.45
C ALA A 206 5.94 0.16 -7.68
N PRO A 207 6.28 1.39 -8.10
CA PRO A 207 5.30 2.46 -8.21
C PRO A 207 4.08 1.92 -8.98
N PRO A 208 2.84 2.13 -8.51
CA PRO A 208 1.68 1.57 -9.19
C PRO A 208 1.75 1.90 -10.67
N THR A 209 1.51 0.90 -11.52
CA THR A 209 1.53 1.12 -12.97
C THR A 209 0.38 2.07 -13.32
N LEU A 210 0.68 3.11 -14.10
CA LEU A 210 -0.34 3.95 -14.72
C LEU A 210 -0.30 3.69 -16.22
N ARG A 211 -1.37 3.11 -16.73
CA ARG A 211 -1.48 2.90 -18.17
C ARG A 211 -1.86 4.21 -18.84
N ILE A 212 -1.13 4.57 -19.88
CA ILE A 212 -1.35 5.79 -20.65
C ILE A 212 -1.45 5.41 -22.12
N THR A 213 -2.48 5.90 -22.80
CA THR A 213 -2.59 5.77 -24.25
C THR A 213 -2.69 7.14 -24.86
N VAL A 214 -1.79 7.44 -25.79
CA VAL A 214 -1.83 8.66 -26.59
C VAL A 214 -2.46 8.32 -27.93
N LEU A 215 -3.60 8.95 -28.23
CA LEU A 215 -4.28 8.86 -29.51
C LEU A 215 -4.01 10.14 -30.30
N ALA A 216 -3.04 10.08 -31.21
CA ALA A 216 -2.75 11.15 -32.14
C ALA A 216 -2.55 10.57 -33.55
N PRO A 217 -2.85 11.33 -34.62
CA PRO A 217 -2.40 10.98 -35.96
C PRO A 217 -0.88 10.79 -36.01
N THR A 218 -0.43 9.89 -36.87
CA THR A 218 0.98 9.84 -37.32
C THR A 218 1.12 10.70 -38.57
N GLU A 219 2.35 11.10 -38.92
CA GLU A 219 2.66 11.84 -40.15
C GLU A 219 2.04 11.18 -41.41
N GLU A 220 2.09 9.84 -41.50
CA GLU A 220 1.52 9.08 -42.62
C GLU A 220 -0.02 9.00 -42.63
N GLN A 221 -0.68 9.28 -41.49
CA GLN A 221 -2.12 9.10 -41.29
C GLN A 221 -2.83 10.41 -40.90
N LEU A 222 -2.27 11.54 -41.31
CA LEU A 222 -2.85 12.85 -41.02
C LEU A 222 -4.19 13.07 -41.76
N PRO A 223 -5.16 13.72 -41.11
CA PRO A 223 -6.35 14.20 -41.79
C PRO A 223 -6.02 15.17 -42.93
N ILE A 224 -6.87 15.20 -43.95
CA ILE A 224 -6.64 16.03 -45.15
C ILE A 224 -6.51 17.51 -44.75
N GLY A 225 -5.39 18.10 -45.16
CA GLY A 225 -5.07 19.51 -44.92
C GLY A 225 -4.59 19.82 -43.49
N ARG A 226 -4.29 18.80 -42.67
CA ARG A 226 -3.62 18.99 -41.38
C ARG A 226 -2.10 19.14 -41.61
N ASP A 227 -1.52 20.15 -40.97
CA ASP A 227 -0.08 20.38 -40.99
C ASP A 227 0.68 19.29 -40.20
N GLU A 228 1.81 18.83 -40.74
CA GLU A 228 2.59 17.72 -40.19
C GLU A 228 3.58 18.13 -39.10
N SER A 229 3.88 19.43 -38.92
CA SER A 229 4.97 19.91 -38.05
C SER A 229 4.82 19.56 -36.56
N ARG A 230 3.60 19.21 -36.13
CA ARG A 230 3.27 18.79 -34.75
C ARG A 230 3.23 17.27 -34.58
N TYR A 231 3.48 16.49 -35.63
CA TYR A 231 3.39 15.04 -35.64
C TYR A 231 4.73 14.41 -36.03
N GLY A 232 4.80 13.09 -35.86
CA GLY A 232 5.97 12.31 -36.25
C GLY A 232 5.56 10.90 -36.67
N PRO A 233 6.54 9.99 -36.82
CA PRO A 233 6.29 8.63 -37.28
C PRO A 233 5.42 7.82 -36.32
N ALA A 234 5.42 8.13 -35.02
CA ALA A 234 4.58 7.48 -34.02
C ALA A 234 3.64 8.48 -33.32
N ALA A 235 2.55 7.99 -32.75
CA ALA A 235 1.61 8.84 -31.99
C ALA A 235 2.27 9.47 -30.76
N GLU A 236 3.31 8.83 -30.22
CA GLU A 236 4.12 9.34 -29.11
C GLU A 236 4.95 10.57 -29.49
N ASP A 237 5.23 10.81 -30.78
CA ASP A 237 6.01 11.95 -31.26
C ASP A 237 5.19 13.25 -31.33
N TRP A 238 3.89 13.19 -31.04
CA TRP A 238 2.97 14.32 -31.12
C TRP A 238 3.32 15.45 -30.15
N ARG A 239 3.37 16.68 -30.67
CA ARG A 239 3.77 17.93 -29.99
C ARG A 239 2.64 18.97 -30.06
N PRO A 240 1.57 18.79 -29.27
CA PRO A 240 0.41 19.68 -29.35
C PRO A 240 0.70 21.10 -28.90
N TYR A 241 1.64 21.33 -27.98
CA TYR A 241 1.99 22.65 -27.45
C TYR A 241 3.26 23.24 -28.08
N GLY A 242 3.55 22.84 -29.32
CA GLY A 242 4.66 23.36 -30.10
C GLY A 242 5.99 22.63 -29.89
N PRO A 243 7.00 22.94 -30.72
CA PRO A 243 8.24 22.17 -30.80
C PRO A 243 9.16 22.33 -29.59
N ALA A 244 9.01 23.41 -28.82
CA ALA A 244 9.88 23.74 -27.67
C ALA A 244 9.65 22.83 -26.45
N LEU A 245 8.43 22.31 -26.26
CA LEU A 245 8.02 21.54 -25.08
C LEU A 245 8.25 20.01 -25.24
N GLY A 246 8.82 19.56 -26.36
CA GLY A 246 9.01 18.14 -26.66
C GLY A 246 7.68 17.38 -26.83
N PRO A 247 7.73 16.06 -27.11
CA PRO A 247 6.53 15.26 -27.30
C PRO A 247 5.68 15.15 -26.02
N LEU A 248 4.35 15.15 -26.18
CA LEU A 248 3.44 15.08 -25.03
C LEU A 248 3.59 13.75 -24.27
N ALA A 249 3.92 12.67 -24.97
CA ALA A 249 4.18 11.35 -24.39
C ALA A 249 5.29 11.39 -23.32
N ASP A 250 6.36 12.16 -23.56
CA ASP A 250 7.46 12.31 -22.60
C ASP A 250 7.02 13.14 -21.38
N GLN A 251 6.23 14.18 -21.62
CA GLN A 251 5.67 15.02 -20.56
C GLN A 251 4.77 14.20 -19.63
N VAL A 252 3.83 13.41 -20.17
CA VAL A 252 2.94 12.56 -19.34
C VAL A 252 3.71 11.45 -18.62
N ARG A 253 4.78 10.89 -19.21
CA ARG A 253 5.68 9.96 -18.50
C ARG A 253 6.38 10.65 -17.32
N ALA A 254 6.86 11.87 -17.51
CA ALA A 254 7.52 12.64 -16.45
C ALA A 254 6.53 13.00 -15.32
N LEU A 255 5.33 13.50 -15.68
CA LEU A 255 4.27 13.81 -14.72
C LEU A 255 3.85 12.57 -13.93
N ALA A 256 3.61 11.44 -14.60
CA ALA A 256 3.26 10.19 -13.93
C ALA A 256 4.34 9.73 -12.95
N ARG A 257 5.63 9.83 -13.33
CA ARG A 257 6.75 9.52 -12.44
C ARG A 257 6.81 10.45 -11.22
N ASN A 258 6.57 11.75 -11.42
CA ASN A 258 6.54 12.74 -10.33
C ASN A 258 5.39 12.49 -9.35
N LEU A 259 4.28 11.93 -9.83
CA LEU A 259 3.14 11.50 -9.01
C LEU A 259 3.36 10.13 -8.35
N GLY A 260 4.52 9.49 -8.57
CA GLY A 260 4.84 8.19 -7.98
C GLY A 260 4.21 6.99 -8.68
N PHE A 261 3.97 7.07 -9.99
CA PHE A 261 3.55 5.93 -10.83
C PHE A 261 4.71 5.39 -11.69
N THR A 262 4.58 4.14 -12.13
CA THR A 262 5.36 3.59 -13.24
C THR A 262 4.55 3.75 -14.52
N PRO A 263 4.88 4.70 -15.42
CA PRO A 263 4.10 4.92 -16.63
C PRO A 263 4.30 3.78 -17.63
N ASP A 264 3.20 3.21 -18.09
CA ASP A 264 3.14 2.21 -19.16
C ASP A 264 2.40 2.80 -20.35
N LEU A 265 3.15 3.15 -21.41
CA LEU A 265 2.55 3.66 -22.64
C LEU A 265 2.18 2.49 -23.54
N VAL A 266 0.90 2.40 -23.85
CA VAL A 266 0.35 1.32 -24.67
C VAL A 266 -0.43 1.86 -25.84
N ALA A 267 -0.21 1.25 -27.01
CA ALA A 267 -1.04 1.46 -28.19
C ALA A 267 -2.48 1.02 -27.90
N PHE A 268 -3.45 1.75 -28.46
CA PHE A 268 -4.88 1.57 -28.17
C PHE A 268 -5.43 0.17 -28.50
N ASP A 269 -4.77 -0.58 -29.41
CA ASP A 269 -5.25 -1.89 -29.85
C ASP A 269 -5.08 -3.01 -28.81
N LYS A 270 -4.08 -2.91 -27.92
CA LYS A 270 -3.77 -3.96 -26.92
C LYS A 270 -4.80 -4.07 -25.78
N PRO A 271 -5.31 -2.99 -25.17
CA PRO A 271 -6.12 -3.11 -23.96
C PRO A 271 -7.64 -3.20 -24.21
N ARG A 272 -8.06 -3.30 -25.48
CA ARG A 272 -9.48 -3.49 -25.87
C ARG A 272 -10.07 -4.80 -25.35
N ALA A 273 -9.25 -5.85 -25.26
CA ALA A 273 -9.66 -7.14 -24.69
C ALA A 273 -9.95 -7.03 -23.18
N GLU A 274 -9.15 -6.26 -22.45
CA GLU A 274 -9.29 -6.07 -21.01
C GLU A 274 -10.52 -5.21 -20.64
N LEU A 275 -10.85 -4.20 -21.44
CA LEU A 275 -12.05 -3.37 -21.21
C LEU A 275 -13.35 -4.16 -21.22
N ARG A 276 -13.43 -5.20 -22.06
CA ARG A 276 -14.60 -6.07 -22.21
C ARG A 276 -14.66 -7.19 -21.16
N GLY A 277 -13.54 -7.47 -20.48
CA GLY A 277 -13.46 -8.51 -19.46
C GLY A 277 -14.15 -8.12 -18.16
N THR A 278 -14.47 -9.13 -17.35
CA THR A 278 -14.83 -8.98 -15.92
C THR A 278 -13.63 -9.25 -15.00
N ALA A 279 -12.45 -9.49 -15.58
CA ALA A 279 -11.22 -9.69 -14.83
C ALA A 279 -10.85 -8.42 -14.05
N VAL A 280 -10.16 -8.62 -12.92
CA VAL A 280 -9.60 -7.51 -12.14
C VAL A 280 -8.61 -6.75 -13.04
N PRO A 281 -8.75 -5.43 -13.21
CA PRO A 281 -7.84 -4.64 -14.03
C PRO A 281 -6.42 -4.66 -13.44
N ASP A 282 -5.40 -4.59 -14.29
CA ASP A 282 -3.99 -4.57 -13.84
C ASP A 282 -3.53 -3.17 -13.40
N ALA A 283 -4.17 -2.11 -13.91
CA ALA A 283 -3.81 -0.72 -13.64
C ALA A 283 -4.96 0.28 -13.92
N PRO A 284 -4.96 1.47 -13.28
CA PRO A 284 -5.74 2.62 -13.76
C PRO A 284 -5.27 3.06 -15.16
N TRP A 285 -6.17 3.66 -15.94
CA TRP A 285 -5.89 4.02 -17.33
C TRP A 285 -6.34 5.44 -17.70
N VAL A 286 -5.39 6.22 -18.21
CA VAL A 286 -5.61 7.56 -18.76
C VAL A 286 -5.48 7.53 -20.29
N LEU A 287 -6.51 8.02 -20.97
CA LEU A 287 -6.54 8.21 -22.41
C LEU A 287 -6.29 9.68 -22.73
N VAL A 288 -5.25 9.96 -23.51
CA VAL A 288 -4.92 11.31 -23.99
C VAL A 288 -5.22 11.38 -25.48
N VAL A 289 -6.00 12.37 -25.92
CA VAL A 289 -6.61 12.39 -27.24
C VAL A 289 -6.29 13.69 -27.97
N ASP A 290 -5.74 13.54 -29.18
CA ASP A 290 -5.81 14.55 -30.22
C ASP A 290 -7.16 14.43 -30.95
N PRO A 291 -8.04 15.45 -30.87
CA PRO A 291 -9.31 15.44 -31.59
C PRO A 291 -9.18 15.26 -33.11
N TRP A 292 -8.03 15.60 -33.70
CA TRP A 292 -7.75 15.34 -35.12
C TRP A 292 -7.71 13.84 -35.46
N ALA A 293 -7.31 12.98 -34.51
CA ALA A 293 -7.35 11.52 -34.70
C ALA A 293 -8.77 10.99 -34.91
N LEU A 294 -9.78 11.70 -34.36
CA LEU A 294 -11.18 11.29 -34.43
C LEU A 294 -11.82 11.52 -35.81
N GLU A 295 -11.12 12.17 -36.74
CA GLU A 295 -11.56 12.22 -38.14
C GLU A 295 -11.42 10.86 -38.84
N ASN A 296 -10.53 9.99 -38.34
CA ASN A 296 -10.43 8.62 -38.80
C ASN A 296 -11.60 7.79 -38.21
N PRO A 297 -12.50 7.24 -39.04
CA PRO A 297 -13.67 6.50 -38.54
C PRO A 297 -13.31 5.31 -37.65
N ARG A 298 -12.18 4.62 -37.94
CA ARG A 298 -11.74 3.47 -37.15
C ARG A 298 -11.35 3.88 -35.73
N VAL A 299 -10.63 5.00 -35.59
CA VAL A 299 -10.23 5.55 -34.29
C VAL A 299 -11.46 6.09 -33.55
N ALA A 300 -12.38 6.75 -34.25
CA ALA A 300 -13.63 7.23 -33.66
C ALA A 300 -14.49 6.08 -33.11
N ASP A 301 -14.59 4.95 -33.82
CA ASP A 301 -15.31 3.75 -33.37
C ASP A 301 -14.65 3.12 -32.13
N GLN A 302 -13.33 3.05 -32.14
CA GLN A 302 -12.49 2.57 -31.03
C GLN A 302 -12.72 3.40 -29.75
N VAL A 303 -12.72 4.72 -29.88
CA VAL A 303 -12.96 5.64 -28.78
C VAL A 303 -14.40 5.55 -28.26
N ARG A 304 -15.38 5.43 -29.16
CA ARG A 304 -16.79 5.25 -28.77
C ARG A 304 -17.01 3.97 -27.95
N GLU A 305 -16.26 2.92 -28.23
CA GLU A 305 -16.29 1.71 -27.42
C GLU A 305 -15.73 1.94 -26.00
N PHE A 306 -14.62 2.68 -25.90
CA PHE A 306 -14.03 3.06 -24.62
C PHE A 306 -15.02 3.88 -23.76
N ASP A 307 -15.68 4.87 -24.36
CA ASP A 307 -16.73 5.66 -23.69
C ASP A 307 -17.95 4.81 -23.33
N ALA A 308 -18.38 3.89 -24.20
CA ALA A 308 -19.55 3.06 -23.94
C ALA A 308 -19.35 2.17 -22.70
N VAL A 309 -18.15 1.60 -22.52
CA VAL A 309 -17.79 0.75 -21.38
C VAL A 309 -17.60 1.58 -20.10
N ARG A 310 -16.98 2.78 -20.21
CA ARG A 310 -16.64 3.72 -19.11
C ARG A 310 -16.42 3.04 -17.76
N ARG A 311 -15.19 2.58 -17.52
CA ARG A 311 -14.84 1.98 -16.23
C ARG A 311 -14.55 3.07 -15.17
N PRO A 312 -14.87 2.84 -13.89
CA PRO A 312 -14.57 3.80 -12.82
C PRO A 312 -13.10 4.26 -12.77
N TRP A 313 -12.16 3.38 -13.08
CA TRP A 313 -10.71 3.64 -13.06
C TRP A 313 -10.14 4.20 -14.38
N THR A 314 -11.00 4.69 -15.27
CA THR A 314 -10.61 5.30 -16.54
C THR A 314 -10.81 6.81 -16.52
N ALA A 315 -9.93 7.55 -17.20
CA ALA A 315 -10.02 8.99 -17.41
C ALA A 315 -9.64 9.35 -18.86
N VAL A 316 -10.15 10.49 -19.34
CA VAL A 316 -9.92 10.99 -20.69
C VAL A 316 -9.50 12.46 -20.62
N LEU A 317 -8.45 12.81 -21.35
CA LEU A 317 -8.00 14.18 -21.58
C LEU A 317 -7.91 14.42 -23.07
N SER A 318 -8.50 15.52 -23.54
CA SER A 318 -8.40 15.95 -24.93
C SER A 318 -7.54 17.21 -25.01
N VAL A 319 -6.80 17.38 -26.08
CA VAL A 319 -5.90 18.53 -26.25
C VAL A 319 -6.38 19.40 -27.41
N LEU A 320 -6.68 20.67 -27.14
CA LEU A 320 -7.12 21.65 -28.13
C LEU A 320 -6.25 22.91 -28.00
N PRO A 321 -5.00 22.87 -28.50
CA PRO A 321 -4.01 23.92 -28.24
C PRO A 321 -4.44 25.26 -28.82
N GLU A 322 -4.41 26.31 -28.00
CA GLU A 322 -4.79 27.65 -28.45
C GLU A 322 -3.75 28.26 -29.41
N ASP A 323 -2.48 27.86 -29.35
CA ASP A 323 -1.44 28.37 -30.22
C ASP A 323 -1.47 27.76 -31.63
N ASP A 324 -2.34 26.78 -31.90
CA ASP A 324 -2.49 26.13 -33.19
C ASP A 324 -3.62 26.77 -34.03
N PRO A 325 -3.30 27.52 -35.11
CA PRO A 325 -4.29 28.19 -35.93
C PRO A 325 -5.30 27.24 -36.58
N GLN A 326 -4.86 26.04 -36.99
CA GLN A 326 -5.75 25.07 -37.64
C GLN A 326 -6.75 24.47 -36.65
N THR A 327 -6.31 24.24 -35.41
CA THR A 327 -7.19 23.77 -34.33
C THR A 327 -8.19 24.84 -33.95
N LYS A 328 -7.79 26.12 -33.88
CA LYS A 328 -8.70 27.25 -33.66
C LYS A 328 -9.76 27.37 -34.75
N GLU A 329 -9.33 27.32 -36.01
CA GLU A 329 -10.22 27.41 -37.19
C GLU A 329 -11.25 26.27 -37.21
N ARG A 330 -10.84 25.05 -36.84
CA ARG A 330 -11.72 23.86 -36.85
C ARG A 330 -12.31 23.50 -35.49
N SER A 331 -12.21 24.39 -34.50
CA SER A 331 -12.57 24.14 -33.10
C SER A 331 -14.00 23.60 -32.93
N GLU A 332 -14.99 24.19 -33.61
CA GLU A 332 -16.39 23.72 -33.56
C GLU A 332 -16.57 22.28 -34.07
N ARG A 333 -15.81 21.89 -35.10
CA ARG A 333 -15.85 20.54 -35.67
C ARG A 333 -15.19 19.54 -34.74
N LEU A 334 -14.00 19.86 -34.24
CA LEU A 334 -13.26 19.01 -33.30
C LEU A 334 -14.03 18.83 -31.99
N THR A 335 -14.65 19.89 -31.48
CA THR A 335 -15.53 19.85 -30.31
C THR A 335 -16.73 18.93 -30.54
N ARG A 336 -17.38 19.01 -31.72
CA ARG A 336 -18.47 18.08 -32.08
C ARG A 336 -18.00 16.62 -32.14
N LEU A 337 -16.80 16.35 -32.64
CA LEU A 337 -16.23 15.00 -32.64
C LEU A 337 -16.04 14.48 -31.22
N LEU A 338 -15.49 15.29 -30.31
CA LEU A 338 -15.35 14.94 -28.89
C LEU A 338 -16.71 14.65 -28.24
N HIS A 339 -17.71 15.50 -28.47
CA HIS A 339 -19.06 15.29 -27.96
C HIS A 339 -19.72 14.01 -28.48
N THR A 340 -19.45 13.65 -29.74
CA THR A 340 -19.99 12.45 -30.37
C THR A 340 -19.26 11.19 -29.90
N CYS A 341 -17.96 11.30 -29.61
CA CYS A 341 -17.13 10.15 -29.23
C CYS A 341 -17.11 9.86 -27.73
N PHE A 342 -17.33 10.88 -26.88
CA PHE A 342 -17.30 10.77 -25.42
C PHE A 342 -18.60 11.19 -24.70
N PRO A 343 -19.80 10.79 -25.16
CA PRO A 343 -21.05 11.23 -24.57
C PRO A 343 -21.20 10.84 -23.08
N ARG A 344 -20.71 9.67 -22.66
CA ARG A 344 -20.84 9.24 -21.25
C ARG A 344 -19.86 9.97 -20.35
N PHE A 345 -18.59 10.13 -20.75
CA PHE A 345 -17.63 10.93 -19.99
C PHE A 345 -18.08 12.38 -19.81
N LEU A 346 -18.74 12.97 -20.83
CA LEU A 346 -19.26 14.34 -20.75
C LEU A 346 -20.55 14.48 -19.94
N ARG A 347 -21.41 13.45 -19.91
CA ARG A 347 -22.69 13.51 -19.17
C ARG A 347 -22.56 13.06 -17.71
N GLU A 348 -21.74 12.04 -17.47
CA GLU A 348 -21.60 11.37 -16.17
C GLU A 348 -20.33 11.80 -15.41
N GLY A 349 -19.44 12.57 -16.04
CA GLY A 349 -18.24 13.11 -15.39
C GLY A 349 -18.54 14.31 -14.49
N ARG A 350 -17.64 14.60 -13.55
CA ARG A 350 -17.66 15.86 -12.78
C ARG A 350 -17.26 17.04 -13.66
N ALA A 351 -17.59 18.27 -13.25
CA ALA A 351 -17.29 19.48 -14.04
C ALA A 351 -15.83 19.55 -14.54
N GLY A 352 -14.86 19.18 -13.70
CA GLY A 352 -13.45 19.09 -14.07
C GLY A 352 -13.13 18.03 -15.13
N GLU A 353 -13.66 16.82 -14.97
CA GLU A 353 -13.52 15.72 -15.95
C GLU A 353 -14.16 16.09 -17.28
N GLN A 354 -15.33 16.75 -17.25
CA GLN A 354 -16.01 17.24 -18.45
C GLN A 354 -15.14 18.26 -19.18
N ASN A 355 -14.48 19.18 -18.46
CA ASN A 355 -13.59 20.16 -19.05
C ASN A 355 -12.34 19.50 -19.66
N ALA A 356 -11.74 18.51 -18.99
CA ALA A 356 -10.62 17.76 -19.54
C ALA A 356 -10.98 17.03 -20.85
N VAL A 357 -12.19 16.49 -20.96
CA VAL A 357 -12.68 15.84 -22.18
C VAL A 357 -12.98 16.85 -23.29
N ARG A 358 -13.46 18.05 -22.96
CA ARG A 358 -13.78 19.10 -23.94
C ARG A 358 -12.56 19.68 -24.64
N GLY A 359 -11.39 19.60 -24.01
CA GLY A 359 -10.13 20.06 -24.60
C GLY A 359 -9.39 21.02 -23.69
N LEU A 360 -8.08 20.79 -23.56
CA LEU A 360 -7.19 21.56 -22.70
C LEU A 360 -6.30 22.49 -23.57
N PRO A 361 -6.33 23.81 -23.32
CA PRO A 361 -5.79 24.82 -24.23
C PRO A 361 -4.27 25.00 -24.14
N ASP A 362 -3.68 24.75 -22.98
CA ASP A 362 -2.27 24.99 -22.69
C ASP A 362 -1.63 23.86 -21.88
N ALA A 363 -0.29 23.81 -21.88
CA ALA A 363 0.49 22.75 -21.27
C ALA A 363 0.40 22.72 -19.74
N ASP A 364 0.29 23.88 -19.08
CA ASP A 364 0.23 23.96 -17.61
C ASP A 364 -1.13 23.46 -17.09
N VAL A 365 -2.21 23.87 -17.75
CA VAL A 365 -3.56 23.39 -17.50
C VAL A 365 -3.66 21.89 -17.80
N PHE A 366 -3.01 21.41 -18.87
CA PHE A 366 -2.91 19.98 -19.14
C PHE A 366 -2.21 19.23 -18.00
N ALA A 367 -1.05 19.70 -17.54
CA ALA A 367 -0.29 19.06 -16.48
C ALA A 367 -1.08 18.99 -15.15
N LEU A 368 -1.81 20.06 -14.82
CA LEU A 368 -2.69 20.11 -13.66
C LEU A 368 -3.79 19.04 -13.74
N TRP A 369 -4.54 19.01 -14.84
CA TRP A 369 -5.65 18.06 -15.00
C TRP A 369 -5.18 16.62 -15.15
N PHE A 370 -4.06 16.38 -15.82
CA PHE A 370 -3.45 15.05 -15.89
C PHE A 370 -3.16 14.52 -14.48
N SER A 371 -2.58 15.37 -13.63
CA SER A 371 -2.23 15.00 -12.26
C SER A 371 -3.46 14.68 -11.41
N GLU A 372 -4.48 15.53 -11.46
CA GLU A 372 -5.73 15.32 -10.73
C GLU A 372 -6.46 14.04 -11.18
N LEU A 373 -6.54 13.80 -12.50
CA LEU A 373 -7.25 12.67 -13.06
C LEU A 373 -6.49 11.34 -12.87
N ALA A 374 -5.16 11.34 -12.91
CA ALA A 374 -4.35 10.16 -12.62
C ALA A 374 -4.56 9.68 -11.16
N GLU A 375 -4.53 10.60 -10.20
CA GLU A 375 -4.81 10.29 -8.79
C GLU A 375 -6.27 9.85 -8.58
N SER A 376 -7.22 10.53 -9.23
CA SER A 376 -8.64 10.17 -9.16
C SER A 376 -8.91 8.78 -9.74
N ALA A 377 -8.25 8.42 -10.84
CA ALA A 377 -8.32 7.09 -11.45
C ALA A 377 -7.70 6.03 -10.53
N ARG A 378 -6.55 6.30 -9.90
CA ARG A 378 -5.93 5.43 -8.89
C ARG A 378 -6.87 5.15 -7.72
N MET A 379 -7.49 6.19 -7.16
CA MET A 379 -8.41 6.04 -6.04
C MET A 379 -9.66 5.23 -6.43
N ARG A 380 -10.16 5.39 -7.66
CA ARG A 380 -11.29 4.61 -8.18
C ARG A 380 -10.91 3.16 -8.47
N TYR A 381 -9.71 2.93 -8.99
CA TYR A 381 -9.13 1.61 -9.16
C TYR A 381 -9.03 0.84 -7.84
N LEU A 382 -8.44 1.45 -6.80
CA LEU A 382 -8.32 0.83 -5.48
C LEU A 382 -9.66 0.47 -4.85
N ARG A 383 -10.67 1.34 -5.00
CA ARG A 383 -12.04 1.03 -4.54
C ARG A 383 -12.67 -0.12 -5.31
N TYR A 384 -12.44 -0.20 -6.62
CA TYR A 384 -12.99 -1.27 -7.44
C TYR A 384 -12.38 -2.63 -7.13
N ILE A 385 -11.05 -2.72 -7.03
CA ILE A 385 -10.40 -4.00 -6.69
C ILE A 385 -10.83 -4.47 -5.29
N HIS A 386 -10.99 -3.54 -4.33
CA HIS A 386 -11.45 -3.88 -2.99
C HIS A 386 -12.89 -4.43 -3.02
N SER A 387 -13.80 -3.85 -3.80
CA SER A 387 -15.17 -4.36 -3.89
C SER A 387 -15.26 -5.73 -4.58
N GLN A 388 -14.40 -6.01 -5.57
CA GLN A 388 -14.34 -7.32 -6.23
C GLN A 388 -13.80 -8.41 -5.28
N LEU A 389 -12.77 -8.10 -4.49
CA LEU A 389 -12.21 -9.02 -3.50
C LEU A 389 -13.22 -9.34 -2.39
N SER A 390 -14.02 -8.36 -1.95
CA SER A 390 -15.07 -8.58 -0.95
C SER A 390 -16.26 -9.37 -1.50
N ALA A 391 -16.58 -9.25 -2.79
CA ALA A 391 -17.68 -10.00 -3.41
C ALA A 391 -17.33 -11.46 -3.74
N GLY A 392 -16.06 -11.78 -3.93
CA GLY A 392 -15.59 -13.15 -4.19
C GLY A 392 -15.55 -14.07 -2.96
N GLY A 393 -15.72 -13.52 -1.75
CA GLY A 393 -15.65 -14.27 -0.48
C GLY A 393 -16.93 -14.99 -0.05
N ASP A 394 -18.10 -14.64 -0.61
CA ASP A 394 -19.42 -15.19 -0.22
C ASP A 394 -19.90 -16.35 -1.11
N GLY A 395 -19.03 -16.93 -1.94
CA GLY A 395 -19.39 -17.86 -3.01
C GLY A 395 -19.27 -19.37 -2.75
N THR A 396 -18.93 -19.81 -1.54
CA THR A 396 -18.84 -21.26 -1.20
C THR A 396 -19.63 -21.57 0.07
N GLY A 397 -20.95 -21.43 -0.02
CA GLY A 397 -21.92 -21.91 0.95
C GLY A 397 -22.83 -22.95 0.32
N ASP A 398 -22.44 -24.21 0.45
CA ASP A 398 -23.26 -25.42 0.56
C ASP A 398 -24.65 -25.44 -0.13
N ARG A 399 -24.71 -26.17 -1.25
CA ARG A 399 -25.92 -26.87 -1.68
C ARG A 399 -25.58 -28.34 -1.93
N THR A 400 -25.45 -29.09 -0.84
CA THR A 400 -25.71 -30.53 -0.82
C THR A 400 -26.94 -30.79 0.06
N GLU A 401 -28.10 -30.97 -0.57
CA GLU A 401 -28.77 -32.28 -0.70
C GLU A 401 -29.46 -32.77 0.59
N GLY A 402 -30.78 -32.59 0.61
CA GLY A 402 -31.73 -33.52 1.21
C GLY A 402 -33.03 -33.36 0.41
N ARG A 403 -33.75 -34.38 -0.04
CA ARG A 403 -33.79 -35.81 0.27
C ARG A 403 -34.71 -36.46 -0.80
N PRO A 404 -34.87 -37.79 -0.84
CA PRO A 404 -35.89 -38.43 0.01
C PRO A 404 -35.33 -39.42 1.02
#